data_AF-A0A7C2NGK5-F1
#
_entry.id   AF-A0A7C2NGK5-F1
#
_cell.length_a   1.000
_cell.length_b   1.000
_cell.length_c   1.000
_cell.angle_alpha   90.00
_cell.angle_beta   90.00
_cell.angle_gamma   90.00
#
_symmetry.space_group_name_H-M   'P 1'
#
loop_
_entity.id
_entity.type
_entity.pdbx_description
1 polymer ?
#
loop_
_entity_poly.entity_id
_entity_poly.type
_entity_poly.pdbx_seq_one_letter_code
_entity_poly.pdbx_strand_id
1 'polypeptide(L)' 'MSYIEIECPICDDGKLHRVEVLERREGKFRRRNAEFDAEIYIVICRDCGTKGIVRRVEQIKMESYEFPFED' A
#
# COMPACT_ATOMS: atom_id res chain seq x y z
N MET A 1 -11.02 -11.75 5.08
CA MET A 1 -9.67 -11.34 4.65
C MET A 1 -9.81 -10.64 3.31
N SER A 2 -9.24 -9.45 3.18
CA SER A 2 -9.27 -8.68 1.94
C SER A 2 -7.96 -8.91 1.18
N TYR A 3 -8.06 -9.14 -0.13
CA TYR A 3 -6.91 -9.36 -1.01
C TYR A 3 -6.94 -8.27 -2.09
N ILE A 4 -5.77 -7.78 -2.46
CA ILE A 4 -5.61 -6.89 -3.61
C ILE A 4 -4.57 -7.46 -4.56
N GLU A 5 -4.72 -7.18 -5.83
CA GLU A 5 -3.78 -7.56 -6.87
C GLU A 5 -2.95 -6.33 -7.21
N ILE A 6 -1.65 -6.39 -6.94
CA ILE A 6 -0.71 -5.31 -7.25
C ILE A 6 0.52 -5.87 -7.95
N GLU A 7 1.18 -5.05 -8.75
CA GLU A 7 2.52 -5.38 -9.22
C GLU A 7 3.48 -5.30 -8.04
N CYS A 8 4.04 -6.43 -7.63
CA CYS A 8 5.00 -6.46 -6.53
C CYS A 8 6.38 -6.04 -7.08
N PRO A 9 6.93 -4.88 -6.69
CA PRO A 9 8.24 -4.43 -7.19
C PRO A 9 9.40 -5.31 -6.68
N ILE A 10 9.13 -6.21 -5.74
CA ILE A 10 10.12 -7.19 -5.23
C ILE A 10 10.17 -8.43 -6.10
N CYS A 11 9.02 -8.90 -6.57
CA CYS A 11 8.98 -10.01 -7.52
C CYS A 11 9.53 -9.58 -8.89
N ASP A 12 9.32 -8.31 -9.27
CA ASP A 12 9.82 -7.70 -10.51
C ASP A 12 9.50 -8.52 -11.78
N ASP A 13 8.42 -9.32 -11.73
CA ASP A 13 8.05 -10.27 -12.79
C ASP A 13 7.08 -9.64 -13.81
N GLY A 14 6.74 -8.36 -13.65
CA GLY A 14 5.73 -7.64 -14.46
C GLY A 14 4.32 -8.23 -14.35
N LYS A 15 4.04 -9.00 -13.30
CA LYS A 15 2.75 -9.66 -13.04
C LYS A 15 2.07 -9.06 -11.82
N LEU A 16 0.74 -9.12 -11.84
CA LEU A 16 -0.07 -8.82 -10.67
C LEU A 16 0.05 -9.96 -9.67
N HIS A 17 0.60 -9.67 -8.51
CA HIS A 17 0.69 -10.57 -7.38
C HIS A 17 -0.46 -10.35 -6.42
N ARG A 18 -0.96 -11.45 -5.84
CA ARG A 18 -1.97 -11.38 -4.79
C ARG A 18 -1.30 -11.03 -3.48
N VAL A 19 -1.61 -9.83 -2.98
CA VAL A 19 -1.17 -9.39 -1.67
C VAL A 19 -2.35 -9.42 -0.69
N GLU A 20 -2.10 -9.95 0.49
CA GLU A 20 -3.08 -10.03 1.57
C GLU A 20 -3.01 -8.77 2.41
N VAL A 21 -4.16 -8.11 2.63
CA VAL A 21 -4.23 -6.94 3.51
C VAL A 21 -4.21 -7.43 4.95
N LEU A 22 -3.11 -7.16 5.64
CA LEU A 22 -2.91 -7.52 7.04
C LEU A 22 -3.61 -6.52 7.96
N GLU A 23 -3.43 -5.23 7.69
CA GLU A 23 -3.93 -4.17 8.55
C GLU A 23 -4.30 -2.93 7.73
N ARG A 24 -5.37 -2.24 8.11
CA ARG A 24 -5.72 -0.92 7.58
C ARG A 24 -5.54 0.08 8.70
N ARG A 25 -4.75 1.11 8.43
CA ARG A 25 -4.52 2.25 9.29
C ARG A 25 -5.05 3.50 8.61
N GLU A 26 -5.55 4.42 9.40
CA GLU A 26 -5.89 5.77 8.97
C GLU A 26 -4.75 6.69 9.38
N GLY A 27 -4.21 7.42 8.42
CA GLY A 27 -3.19 8.43 8.60
C GLY A 27 -3.69 9.78 8.11
N LYS A 28 -2.98 10.84 8.48
CA LYS A 28 -3.23 12.18 7.94
C LYS A 28 -2.04 12.60 7.08
N PHE A 29 -2.30 12.98 5.84
CA PHE A 29 -1.32 13.60 4.96
C PHE A 29 -1.54 15.10 4.94
N ARG A 30 -0.57 15.88 5.42
CA ARG A 30 -0.65 17.33 5.39
C ARG A 30 0.18 17.86 4.22
N ARG A 31 -0.46 18.56 3.29
CA ARG A 31 0.24 19.25 2.19
C ARG A 31 -0.07 20.73 2.25
N ARG A 32 0.98 21.54 2.45
CA ARG A 32 0.85 22.99 2.69
C ARG A 32 -0.10 23.27 3.87
N ASN A 33 -1.29 23.80 3.58
CA ASN A 33 -2.31 24.19 4.58
C ASN A 33 -3.54 23.27 4.60
N ALA A 34 -3.53 22.15 3.86
CA ALA A 34 -4.63 21.20 3.83
C ALA A 34 -4.21 19.88 4.47
N GLU A 35 -5.06 19.36 5.36
CA GLU A 35 -5.00 18.00 5.88
C GLU A 35 -5.90 17.12 5.02
N PHE A 36 -5.33 16.00 4.58
CA PHE A 36 -6.01 14.99 3.82
C PHE A 36 -5.98 13.68 4.59
N ASP A 37 -7.09 12.96 4.59
CA ASP A 37 -7.20 11.62 5.11
C ASP A 37 -6.47 10.67 4.16
N ALA A 38 -5.47 9.98 4.71
CA ALA A 38 -4.64 9.04 3.99
C ALA A 38 -4.86 7.65 4.59
N GLU A 39 -5.38 6.74 3.80
CA GLU A 39 -5.55 5.36 4.19
C GLU A 39 -4.27 4.59 3.92
N ILE A 40 -3.75 3.90 4.92
CA ILE A 40 -2.50 3.16 4.89
C ILE A 40 -2.86 1.69 5.05
N TYR A 41 -2.66 0.90 4.00
CA TYR A 41 -2.94 -0.53 3.99
C TYR A 41 -1.61 -1.28 4.08
N ILE A 42 -1.39 -1.99 5.18
CA ILE A 42 -0.26 -2.90 5.33
C ILE A 42 -0.64 -4.19 4.63
N VAL A 43 0.12 -4.55 3.60
CA VAL A 43 -0.14 -5.73 2.77
C VAL A 43 1.08 -6.65 2.76
N ILE A 44 0.86 -7.93 2.58
CA ILE A 44 1.93 -8.92 2.42
C ILE A 44 1.75 -9.69 1.13
N CYS A 45 2.79 -9.76 0.33
CA CYS A 45 2.78 -10.56 -0.88
C CYS A 45 2.76 -12.04 -0.53
N ARG A 46 1.79 -12.79 -1.06
CA ARG A 46 1.69 -14.23 -0.82
C ARG A 46 2.74 -15.03 -1.61
N ASP A 47 3.29 -14.45 -2.69
CA ASP A 47 4.32 -15.09 -3.51
C ASP A 47 5.74 -14.94 -2.90
N CYS A 48 6.21 -13.72 -2.66
CA CYS A 48 7.55 -13.48 -2.11
C CYS A 48 7.59 -13.36 -0.58
N GLY A 49 6.44 -13.22 0.09
CA GLY A 49 6.36 -13.02 1.55
C GLY A 49 6.72 -11.61 2.00
N THR A 50 7.05 -10.69 1.09
CA THR A 50 7.45 -9.32 1.45
C THR A 50 6.24 -8.50 1.87
N LYS A 51 6.39 -7.79 2.98
CA LYS A 51 5.42 -6.79 3.43
C LYS A 51 5.67 -5.46 2.72
N GLY A 52 4.60 -4.78 2.40
CA GLY A 52 4.64 -3.41 1.91
C GLY A 52 3.46 -2.61 2.41
N ILE A 53 3.49 -1.34 2.10
CA ILE A 53 2.46 -0.40 2.47
C ILE A 53 1.87 0.22 1.21
N VAL A 54 0.55 0.20 1.13
CA VAL A 54 -0.22 0.91 0.12
C VAL A 54 -0.86 2.11 0.80
N ARG A 55 -0.44 3.32 0.42
CA ARG A 55 -1.04 4.56 0.89
C ARG A 55 -1.98 5.11 -0.17
N ARG A 56 -3.24 5.33 0.19
CA ARG A 56 -4.26 5.95 -0.65
C ARG A 56 -4.75 7.25 -0.04
N VAL A 57 -4.82 8.31 -0.84
CA VAL A 57 -5.38 9.60 -0.45
C VAL A 57 -6.50 9.93 -1.42
N GLU A 58 -7.74 9.55 -1.08
CA GLU A 58 -8.90 9.67 -1.97
C GLU A 58 -9.14 11.12 -2.42
N GLN A 59 -8.94 12.09 -1.52
CA GLN A 59 -9.19 13.51 -1.77
C GLN A 59 -8.34 14.09 -2.92
N ILE A 60 -7.14 13.54 -3.16
CA ILE A 60 -6.24 14.00 -4.23
C ILE A 60 -6.00 12.91 -5.28
N LYS A 61 -6.74 11.79 -5.24
CA LYS A 61 -6.53 10.60 -6.08
C LYS A 61 -5.06 10.19 -6.16
N MET A 62 -4.38 10.22 -5.03
CA MET A 62 -2.97 9.84 -4.95
C MET A 62 -2.87 8.46 -4.32
N GLU A 63 -2.21 7.55 -5.02
CA GLU A 63 -1.85 6.22 -4.53
C GLU A 63 -0.33 6.13 -4.53
N SER A 64 0.24 5.70 -3.41
CA SER A 64 1.68 5.53 -3.23
C SER A 64 1.91 4.13 -2.68
N TYR A 65 2.85 3.41 -3.29
CA TYR A 65 3.18 2.04 -2.92
C TYR A 65 4.62 2.03 -2.40
N GLU A 66 4.83 1.51 -1.21
CA GLU A 66 6.14 1.45 -0.56
C GLU A 66 6.48 -0.02 -0.26
N PHE A 67 7.48 -0.54 -0.98
CA PHE A 67 7.95 -1.92 -0.90
C PHE A 67 9.48 -1.94 -1.10
N PRO A 68 10.25 -2.67 -0.27
CA PRO A 68 9.82 -3.38 0.93
C PRO A 68 9.51 -2.38 2.06
N PHE A 69 8.53 -2.69 2.89
CA PHE A 69 8.34 -1.94 4.13
C PHE A 69 9.29 -2.53 5.19
N GLU A 70 10.38 -1.82 5.47
CA GLU A 70 11.25 -2.09 6.62
C GLU A 70 10.62 -1.44 7.87
N ASP A 71 10.16 -2.27 8.80
CA ASP A 71 9.64 -1.88 10.13
C ASP A 71 10.79 -1.57 11.09
#